data_AF-A0A1F4ZXK1-F1
#
_entry.id   AF-A0A1F4ZXK1-F1
#
_cell.length_a   1.000
_cell.length_b   1.000
_cell.length_c   1.000
_cell.angle_alpha   90.00
_cell.angle_beta   90.00
_cell.angle_gamma   90.00
#
_symmetry.space_group_name_H-M   'P 1'
#
loop_
_entity.id
_entity.type
_entity.pdbx_description
1 polymer ?
#
loop_
_entity_poly.entity_id
_entity_poly.type
_entity_poly.pdbx_seq_one_letter_code
_entity_poly.pdbx_strand_id
1 'polypeptide(L)'
;MAHPLLAQTDLGTVINGVGPLGQVTSLTTALMGTETVVSMTLGLLTVIGGLYFMFQLIIAGYGYISAGGDKALVQTAQKKLTNNFLGLTVVVLSYLIAGIVGRLVGLDIMRLSFLLMGIHP
;
A
#
# COMPACT_ATOMS: atom_id res chain seq x y z
N MET A 1 10.09 34.23 -48.57
CA MET A 1 10.84 33.08 -48.02
C MET A 1 10.58 33.03 -46.54
N ALA A 2 9.58 32.23 -46.19
CA ALA A 2 8.92 32.21 -44.91
C ALA A 2 9.52 31.14 -43.99
N HIS A 3 9.21 31.31 -42.70
CA HIS A 3 9.05 30.29 -41.66
C HIS A 3 10.07 30.32 -40.50
N PRO A 4 9.58 30.08 -39.27
CA PRO A 4 9.79 30.92 -38.10
C PRO A 4 10.87 30.38 -37.16
N LEU A 5 11.58 31.31 -36.49
CA LEU A 5 12.48 31.06 -35.36
C LEU A 5 11.74 30.80 -34.04
N LEU A 6 10.64 30.06 -34.10
CA LEU A 6 10.08 29.41 -32.93
C LEU A 6 10.44 27.94 -33.06
N ALA A 7 11.72 27.63 -32.81
CA ALA A 7 12.05 26.34 -32.27
C ALA A 7 11.19 26.21 -31.01
N GLN A 8 10.10 25.48 -31.16
CA GLN A 8 9.36 24.86 -30.10
C GLN A 8 10.41 24.05 -29.34
N THR A 9 11.10 24.69 -28.39
CA THR A 9 11.76 23.95 -27.33
C THR A 9 10.60 23.26 -26.67
N ASP A 10 10.39 22.01 -27.08
CA ASP A 10 9.34 21.16 -26.59
C ASP A 10 9.58 21.01 -25.10
N LEU A 11 8.92 21.87 -24.33
CA LEU A 11 8.90 21.84 -22.87
C LEU A 11 8.33 20.50 -22.37
N GLY A 12 7.81 19.64 -23.26
CA GLY A 12 7.27 18.32 -22.96
C GLY A 12 8.30 17.23 -22.64
N THR A 13 9.60 17.46 -22.83
CA THR A 13 10.63 16.49 -22.36
C THR A 13 11.31 16.87 -21.05
N VAL A 14 11.23 18.14 -20.62
CA VAL A 14 11.92 18.64 -19.43
C VAL A 14 11.07 18.52 -18.15
N ILE A 15 9.76 18.30 -18.27
CA ILE A 15 8.82 18.09 -17.15
C ILE A 15 8.40 16.62 -17.06
N ASN A 16 9.34 15.69 -17.21
CA ASN A 16 9.09 14.29 -16.86
C ASN A 16 9.48 14.11 -15.39
N GLY A 17 8.52 13.68 -14.56
CA GLY A 17 8.73 13.46 -13.12
C GLY A 17 9.93 12.52 -12.85
N VAL A 18 10.64 12.75 -11.76
CA VAL A 18 11.74 11.86 -11.38
C VAL A 18 11.17 10.53 -10.87
N GLY A 19 11.59 9.43 -11.51
CA GLY A 19 11.17 8.07 -11.16
C GLY A 19 10.16 7.46 -12.14
N PRO A 20 9.71 6.22 -11.87
CA PRO A 20 8.88 5.42 -12.78
C PRO A 20 7.55 6.07 -13.21
N LEU A 21 7.13 7.14 -12.52
CA LEU A 21 5.89 7.87 -12.75
C LEU A 21 6.04 9.10 -13.66
N GLY A 22 7.26 9.47 -14.03
CA GLY A 22 7.48 10.59 -14.94
C GLY A 22 7.70 10.21 -16.38
N GLN A 23 8.00 8.93 -16.67
CA GLN A 23 8.23 8.45 -18.03
C GLN A 23 7.00 7.73 -18.58
N VAL A 24 5.82 8.31 -18.37
CA VAL A 24 4.53 7.69 -18.74
C VAL A 24 4.22 7.99 -20.20
N THR A 25 5.04 7.48 -21.11
CA THR A 25 4.84 7.63 -22.57
C THR A 25 4.00 6.47 -23.13
N SER A 26 3.68 5.46 -22.31
CA SER A 26 3.00 4.24 -22.73
C SER A 26 2.04 3.76 -21.65
N LEU A 27 0.88 3.22 -22.05
CA LEU A 27 -0.10 2.62 -21.14
C LEU A 27 0.56 1.52 -20.28
N THR A 28 1.50 0.77 -20.85
CA THR A 28 2.32 -0.23 -20.15
C THR A 28 3.14 0.36 -19.01
N THR A 29 3.80 1.51 -19.22
CA THR A 29 4.58 2.19 -18.16
C THR A 29 3.66 2.80 -17.10
N ALA A 30 2.46 3.26 -17.49
CA ALA A 30 1.45 3.74 -16.55
C ALA A 30 0.97 2.62 -15.61
N LEU A 31 0.73 1.42 -16.15
CA LEU A 31 0.37 0.24 -15.36
C LEU A 31 1.52 -0.17 -14.41
N MET A 32 2.76 -0.24 -14.89
CA MET A 32 3.92 -0.59 -14.04
C MET A 32 4.19 0.43 -12.92
N GLY A 33 4.01 1.72 -13.21
CA GLY A 33 4.17 2.80 -12.23
C GLY A 33 3.08 2.75 -11.15
N THR A 34 1.83 2.54 -11.56
CA THR A 34 0.70 2.43 -10.61
C THR A 34 0.81 1.19 -9.73
N GLU A 35 1.24 0.04 -10.27
CA GLU A 35 1.48 -1.17 -9.49
C GLU A 35 2.57 -0.99 -8.42
N THR A 36 3.66 -0.29 -8.77
CA THR A 36 4.75 -0.02 -7.81
C THR A 36 4.27 0.89 -6.68
N VAL A 37 3.49 1.93 -6.99
CA VAL A 37 2.93 2.84 -5.99
C VAL A 37 1.96 2.11 -5.07
N VAL A 38 1.04 1.32 -5.64
CA VAL A 38 0.07 0.54 -4.85
C VAL A 38 0.79 -0.46 -3.94
N SER A 39 1.81 -1.17 -4.45
CA SER A 39 2.59 -2.12 -3.65
C SER A 39 3.32 -1.45 -2.49
N MET A 40 3.99 -0.31 -2.73
CA MET A 40 4.66 0.45 -1.67
C MET A 40 3.68 0.99 -0.63
N THR A 41 2.54 1.54 -1.07
CA THR A 41 1.50 2.05 -0.17
C THR A 41 0.92 0.92 0.68
N LEU A 42 0.58 -0.22 0.09
CA LEU A 42 0.05 -1.37 0.84
C LEU A 42 1.08 -1.93 1.81
N GLY A 43 2.35 -2.02 1.42
CA GLY A 43 3.44 -2.44 2.31
C GLY A 43 3.59 -1.52 3.52
N LEU A 44 3.63 -0.21 3.29
CA LEU A 44 3.73 0.80 4.35
C LEU A 44 2.52 0.78 5.28
N LEU A 45 1.30 0.74 4.72
CA LEU A 45 0.06 0.67 5.49
C LEU A 45 -0.02 -0.61 6.32
N THR A 46 0.49 -1.74 5.82
CA THR A 46 0.49 -3.01 6.57
C THR A 46 1.40 -2.94 7.79
N VAL A 47 2.60 -2.36 7.65
CA VAL A 47 3.54 -2.19 8.77
C VAL A 47 2.96 -1.27 9.84
N ILE A 48 2.46 -0.10 9.43
CA ILE A 48 1.88 0.88 10.35
C ILE A 48 0.59 0.32 10.99
N GLY A 49 -0.27 -0.31 10.19
CA GLY A 49 -1.52 -0.90 10.64
C GLY A 49 -1.31 -2.04 11.62
N GLY A 50 -0.35 -2.93 11.37
CA GLY A 50 0.02 -4.02 12.28
C GLY A 50 0.54 -3.50 13.63
N LEU A 51 1.42 -2.49 13.60
CA LEU A 51 1.94 -1.88 14.82
C LEU A 51 0.83 -1.18 15.62
N TYR A 52 0.00 -0.38 14.94
CA TYR A 52 -1.15 0.31 15.55
C TYR A 52 -2.15 -0.68 16.18
N PHE A 53 -2.46 -1.76 15.46
CA PHE A 53 -3.34 -2.83 15.93
C PHE A 53 -2.83 -3.45 17.23
N MET A 54 -1.52 -3.70 17.34
CA MET A 54 -0.90 -4.29 18.52
C MET A 54 -1.09 -3.43 19.78
N PHE A 55 -0.83 -2.11 19.67
CA PHE A 55 -1.05 -1.17 20.77
C PHE A 55 -2.53 -1.05 21.14
N GLN A 56 -3.38 -0.95 20.12
CA GLN A 56 -4.81 -0.78 20.32
C GLN A 56 -5.46 -2.02 20.97
N LEU A 57 -4.96 -3.22 20.69
CA LEU A 57 -5.37 -4.45 21.39
C LEU A 57 -5.04 -4.42 22.87
N ILE A 58 -3.82 -4.03 23.24
CA ILE A 58 -3.40 -3.94 24.64
C ILE A 58 -4.28 -2.95 25.39
N ILE A 59 -4.50 -1.75 24.83
CA ILE A 59 -5.31 -0.71 25.46
C ILE A 59 -6.77 -1.17 25.63
N ALA A 60 -7.34 -1.82 24.62
CA ALA A 60 -8.70 -2.34 24.69
C ALA A 60 -8.83 -3.49 25.70
N GLY A 61 -7.84 -4.38 25.78
CA GLY A 61 -7.78 -5.46 26.76
C GLY A 61 -7.66 -4.94 28.19
N TYR A 62 -6.77 -3.98 28.43
CA TYR A 62 -6.64 -3.33 29.74
C TYR A 62 -7.93 -2.61 30.14
N GLY A 63 -8.58 -1.92 29.21
CA GLY A 63 -9.88 -1.27 29.45
C GLY A 63 -11.00 -2.26 29.74
N TYR A 64 -10.96 -3.47 29.17
CA TYR A 64 -11.93 -4.51 29.46
C TYR A 64 -11.73 -5.11 30.86
N ILE A 65 -10.47 -5.36 31.25
CA ILE A 65 -10.12 -5.88 32.58
C ILE A 65 -10.41 -4.84 33.67
N SER A 66 -10.08 -3.56 33.44
CA SER A 66 -10.28 -2.49 34.43
C SER A 66 -11.75 -2.09 34.60
N ALA A 67 -12.63 -2.43 33.66
CA ALA A 67 -14.04 -2.10 33.73
C ALA A 67 -14.78 -2.80 34.90
N GLY A 68 -14.26 -3.92 35.41
CA GLY A 68 -14.56 -4.45 36.76
C GLY A 68 -16.03 -4.71 37.16
N GLY A 69 -17.00 -4.56 36.24
CA GLY A 69 -18.44 -4.65 36.53
C GLY A 69 -19.26 -3.41 36.16
N ASP A 70 -18.63 -2.29 35.81
CA ASP A 70 -19.32 -1.11 35.28
C ASP A 70 -19.79 -1.39 33.84
N LYS A 71 -21.11 -1.47 33.65
CA LYS A 71 -21.71 -1.79 32.34
C LYS A 71 -21.33 -0.81 31.25
N ALA A 72 -21.15 0.48 31.54
CA ALA A 72 -20.82 1.48 30.53
C ALA A 72 -19.37 1.32 30.04
N LEU A 73 -18.46 1.05 30.97
CA LEU A 73 -17.04 0.80 30.64
C LEU A 73 -16.87 -0.52 29.90
N VAL A 74 -17.55 -1.59 30.32
CA VAL A 74 -17.53 -2.88 29.63
C VAL A 74 -18.04 -2.73 28.20
N GLN A 75 -19.16 -2.03 28.00
CA GLN A 75 -19.74 -1.84 26.67
C GLN A 75 -18.81 -1.04 25.75
N THR A 76 -18.13 -0.02 26.30
CA THR A 76 -17.13 0.77 25.57
C THR A 76 -15.89 -0.07 25.20
N ALA A 77 -15.40 -0.89 26.13
CA ALA A 77 -14.27 -1.78 25.91
C ALA A 77 -14.59 -2.87 24.88
N GLN A 78 -15.78 -3.47 24.95
CA GLN A 78 -16.27 -4.42 23.95
C GLN A 78 -16.34 -3.78 22.57
N LYS A 79 -16.90 -2.56 22.48
CA LYS A 79 -16.99 -1.84 21.20
C LYS A 79 -15.60 -1.57 20.62
N LYS A 80 -14.63 -1.18 21.45
CA LYS A 80 -13.21 -1.03 21.03
C LYS A 80 -12.63 -2.37 20.55
N LEU A 81 -12.82 -3.46 21.28
CA LEU A 81 -12.35 -4.79 20.89
C LEU A 81 -12.94 -5.22 19.54
N THR A 82 -14.24 -5.04 19.32
CA THR A 82 -14.90 -5.34 18.03
C THR A 82 -14.33 -4.47 16.91
N ASN A 83 -14.11 -3.18 17.16
CA ASN A 83 -13.53 -2.28 16.15
C ASN A 83 -12.10 -2.69 15.78
N ASN A 84 -11.30 -3.11 16.76
CA ASN A 84 -9.96 -3.64 16.52
C ASN A 84 -10.02 -4.93 15.69
N PHE A 85 -10.92 -5.84 16.05
CA PHE A 85 -11.11 -7.10 15.35
C PHE A 85 -11.56 -6.89 13.90
N LEU A 86 -12.44 -5.91 13.67
CA LEU A 86 -12.86 -5.48 12.35
C LEU A 86 -11.67 -4.92 11.55
N GLY A 87 -10.82 -4.10 12.16
CA GLY A 87 -9.59 -3.60 11.55
C GLY A 87 -8.63 -4.71 11.12
N LEU A 88 -8.38 -5.69 12.00
CA LEU A 88 -7.56 -6.85 11.65
C LEU A 88 -8.17 -7.66 10.51
N THR A 89 -9.49 -7.90 10.58
CA THR A 89 -10.22 -8.64 9.55
C THR A 89 -10.05 -7.98 8.19
N VAL A 90 -10.15 -6.64 8.11
CA VAL A 90 -9.95 -5.89 6.87
C VAL A 90 -8.52 -6.04 6.33
N VAL A 91 -7.49 -6.02 7.19
CA VAL A 91 -6.10 -6.22 6.75
C VAL A 91 -5.90 -7.63 6.17
N VAL A 92 -6.45 -8.66 6.83
CA VAL A 92 -6.39 -10.05 6.36
C VAL A 92 -7.11 -10.21 5.01
N LEU A 93 -8.31 -9.65 4.88
CA LEU A 93 -9.07 -9.65 3.63
C LEU A 93 -8.36 -8.88 2.52
N SER A 94 -7.72 -7.76 2.85
CA SER A 94 -6.93 -6.96 1.91
C SER A 94 -5.77 -7.78 1.35
N TYR A 95 -5.09 -8.58 2.19
CA TYR A 95 -4.03 -9.48 1.74
C TYR A 95 -4.54 -10.59 0.80
N LEU A 96 -5.73 -11.11 1.08
CA LEU A 96 -6.40 -12.10 0.24
C LEU A 96 -6.72 -11.54 -1.16
N ILE A 97 -7.28 -10.33 -1.19
CA ILE A 97 -7.61 -9.62 -2.44
C ILE A 97 -6.32 -9.24 -3.18
N ALA A 98 -5.32 -8.70 -2.48
CA ALA A 98 -4.03 -8.36 -3.05
C ALA A 98 -3.31 -9.59 -3.64
N GLY A 99 -3.45 -10.77 -3.04
CA GLY A 99 -2.92 -12.01 -3.59
C GLY A 99 -3.63 -12.46 -4.88
N ILE A 100 -4.95 -12.26 -4.98
CA ILE A 100 -5.71 -12.52 -6.21
C ILE A 100 -5.33 -11.51 -7.30
N VAL A 101 -5.31 -10.22 -6.95
CA VAL A 101 -4.94 -9.15 -7.87
C VAL A 101 -3.48 -9.31 -8.33
N GLY A 102 -2.55 -9.62 -7.43
CA GLY A 102 -1.15 -9.87 -7.77
C GLY A 102 -0.96 -11.04 -8.74
N ARG A 103 -1.78 -12.09 -8.63
CA ARG A 103 -1.80 -13.19 -9.61
C ARG A 103 -2.36 -12.79 -10.97
N LEU A 104 -3.32 -11.87 -11.02
CA LEU A 104 -3.89 -11.36 -12.27
C LEU A 104 -2.99 -10.32 -12.95
N VAL A 105 -2.28 -9.53 -12.15
CA VAL A 105 -1.38 -8.46 -12.58
C VAL A 105 -0.02 -9.01 -13.04
N GLY A 106 0.34 -10.24 -12.67
CA GLY A 106 1.55 -10.90 -13.20
C GLY A 106 2.87 -10.37 -12.63
N LEU A 107 2.82 -9.43 -11.66
CA LEU A 107 3.97 -9.11 -10.82
C LEU A 107 4.17 -10.21 -9.80
N ASP A 108 4.87 -11.24 -10.25
CA ASP A 108 5.44 -12.29 -9.44
C ASP A 108 6.58 -11.66 -8.60
N ILE A 109 6.22 -10.91 -7.55
CA ILE A 109 7.16 -10.36 -6.55
C ILE A 109 8.04 -11.50 -5.98
N MET A 110 7.52 -12.74 -6.02
CA MET A 110 8.23 -13.97 -5.67
C MET A 110 9.29 -14.43 -6.69
N ARG A 111 9.23 -14.05 -7.98
CA ARG A 111 10.24 -14.44 -8.99
C ARG A 111 11.32 -13.40 -9.22
N LEU A 112 11.10 -12.16 -8.82
CA LEU A 112 12.12 -11.10 -8.93
C LEU A 112 13.36 -11.44 -8.09
N SER A 113 13.18 -12.06 -6.93
CA SER A 113 14.31 -12.51 -6.09
C SER A 113 15.11 -13.66 -6.71
N PHE A 114 14.48 -14.51 -7.54
CA PHE A 114 15.15 -15.63 -8.20
C PHE A 114 15.96 -15.18 -9.44
N LEU A 115 15.49 -14.16 -10.16
CA LEU A 115 16.22 -13.60 -11.31
C LEU A 115 17.45 -12.77 -10.91
N LEU A 116 17.44 -12.10 -9.74
CA LEU A 116 18.63 -11.40 -9.23
C LEU A 116 19.74 -12.34 -8.72
N MET A 117 19.39 -13.53 -8.23
CA MET A 117 20.36 -14.54 -7.78
C MET A 117 21.05 -15.26 -8.95
N GLY A 118 20.45 -15.24 -10.14
CA GLY A 118 20.98 -15.91 -11.34
C GLY A 118 21.93 -15.05 -12.19
N ILE A 119 22.18 -13.79 -11.83
CA ILE A 119 23.08 -12.86 -12.56
C ILE A 119 24.31 -12.50 -11.69
N HIS A 120 24.74 -13.41 -10.82
CA HIS A 120 26.05 -13.35 -10.17
C HIS A 120 26.74 -14.71 -10.38
N PRO A 121 27.93 -14.79 -11.02
CA PRO A 121 28.84 -15.89 -10.76
C PRO A 121 29.34 -15.82 -9.31
#